data_AF-A0A1E3R8M3-F1
#
_entry.id   AF-A0A1E3R8M3-F1
#
_cell.length_a   1.000
_cell.length_b   1.000
_cell.length_c   1.000
_cell.angle_alpha   90.00
_cell.angle_beta   90.00
_cell.angle_gamma   90.00
#
_symmetry.space_group_name_H-M   'P 1'
#
loop_
_entity.id
_entity.type
_entity.pdbx_description
1 polymer ?
#
loop_
_entity_poly.entity_id
_entity_poly.type
_entity_poly.pdbx_seq_one_letter_code
_entity_poly.pdbx_strand_id
1 'polypeptide(L)'
;MTVTAGPSALTSVEKIRNAALRSFATTGTAMTSLRTVAAAAGVSLGLVQHHFTTKARLIQAVDDYVMTVVNATLSEPVTEPPGDSISDIGQRVTQLVNEHPDVVDYVGRALTDGSALGRKLFDALAAMGAARWQQRSELGLTRPDLDPTWAMLNPLVLALGTFILRAHIERHLPEPFTTPTQLQRWQNAVDGLLRDGQIRD
;
A
#
# COMPACT_ATOMS: atom_id res chain seq x y z
N MET A 1 -11.81 38.62 -14.31
CA MET A 1 -11.23 38.20 -13.01
C MET A 1 -11.53 36.73 -12.83
N THR A 2 -10.61 35.87 -13.24
CA THR A 2 -10.66 34.42 -13.00
C THR A 2 -9.90 34.16 -11.71
N VAL A 3 -10.63 33.75 -10.67
CA VAL A 3 -10.03 33.29 -9.41
C VAL A 3 -9.46 31.90 -9.66
N THR A 4 -8.14 31.82 -9.75
CA THR A 4 -7.38 30.57 -9.73
C THR A 4 -7.46 30.01 -8.30
N ALA A 5 -8.22 28.92 -8.10
CA ALA A 5 -8.22 28.20 -6.84
C ALA A 5 -6.82 27.59 -6.62
N GLY A 6 -6.08 28.12 -5.65
CA GLY A 6 -4.80 27.54 -5.21
C GLY A 6 -5.00 26.19 -4.52
N PRO A 7 -3.94 25.39 -4.35
CA PRO A 7 -4.01 24.09 -3.68
C PRO A 7 -4.61 24.25 -2.29
N SER A 8 -5.72 23.53 -2.02
CA SER A 8 -6.44 23.58 -0.74
C SER A 8 -5.48 23.29 0.42
N ALA A 9 -5.34 24.22 1.35
CA ALA A 9 -4.51 24.03 2.53
C ALA A 9 -5.08 22.90 3.39
N LEU A 10 -4.25 21.93 3.77
CA LEU A 10 -4.65 20.82 4.64
C LEU A 10 -5.30 21.33 5.93
N THR A 11 -6.40 20.70 6.31
CA THR A 11 -7.05 20.91 7.59
C THR A 11 -6.14 20.48 8.75
N SER A 12 -6.39 21.00 9.96
CA SER A 12 -5.65 20.58 11.16
C SER A 12 -5.73 19.07 11.39
N VAL A 13 -6.90 18.46 11.12
CA VAL A 13 -7.11 17.02 11.22
C VAL A 13 -6.19 16.25 10.26
N GLU A 14 -6.10 16.66 9.00
CA GLU A 14 -5.23 16.02 8.01
C GLU A 14 -3.75 16.20 8.34
N LYS A 15 -3.34 17.39 8.81
CA LYS A 15 -1.95 17.62 9.26
C LYS A 15 -1.57 16.67 10.39
N ILE A 16 -2.43 16.53 11.40
CA ILE A 16 -2.22 15.64 12.55
C ILE A 16 -2.18 14.18 12.10
N ARG A 17 -3.14 13.75 11.27
CA ARG A 17 -3.19 12.38 10.73
C ARG A 17 -1.95 12.05 9.92
N ASN A 18 -1.52 12.94 9.01
CA ASN A 18 -0.36 12.70 8.14
C ASN A 18 0.94 12.66 8.97
N ALA A 19 1.07 13.50 10.00
CA ALA A 19 2.20 13.44 10.92
C ALA A 19 2.20 12.15 11.77
N ALA A 20 1.02 11.70 12.19
CA ALA A 20 0.86 10.44 12.90
C ALA A 20 1.23 9.24 12.02
N LEU A 21 0.74 9.21 10.77
CA LEU A 21 1.06 8.18 9.78
C LEU A 21 2.58 8.01 9.62
N ARG A 22 3.31 9.11 9.34
CA ARG A 22 4.78 9.08 9.26
C ARG A 22 5.44 8.57 10.54
N SER A 23 4.97 9.05 11.70
CA SER A 23 5.55 8.64 12.98
C SER A 23 5.34 7.15 13.26
N PHE A 24 4.16 6.63 12.92
CA PHE A 24 3.81 5.22 13.06
C PHE A 24 4.57 4.34 12.07
N ALA A 25 4.73 4.78 10.81
CA ALA A 25 5.56 4.08 9.82
C ALA A 25 7.01 3.94 10.31
N THR A 26 7.60 5.01 10.85
CA THR A 26 9.02 5.02 11.24
C THR A 26 9.29 4.29 12.56
N THR A 27 8.52 4.57 13.61
CA THR A 27 8.84 4.11 14.98
C THR A 27 7.79 3.18 15.58
N GLY A 28 6.68 2.96 14.88
CA GLY A 28 5.55 2.18 15.36
C GLY A 28 4.61 2.97 16.26
N THR A 29 3.39 2.43 16.41
CA THR A 29 2.35 3.05 17.23
C THR A 29 2.76 3.06 18.70
N ALA A 30 3.38 2.01 19.23
CA ALA A 30 3.77 1.90 20.65
C ALA A 30 4.65 3.07 21.12
N MET A 31 5.71 3.38 20.38
CA MET A 31 6.70 4.42 20.74
C MET A 31 6.25 5.85 20.42
N THR A 32 5.21 6.03 19.60
CA THR A 32 4.74 7.35 19.20
C THR A 32 3.77 7.94 20.24
N SER A 33 4.06 9.10 20.82
CA SER A 33 3.15 9.81 21.75
C SER A 33 2.32 10.90 21.03
N LEU A 34 1.17 11.30 21.60
CA LEU A 34 0.39 12.42 21.07
C LEU A 34 1.19 13.74 21.05
N ARG A 35 2.12 13.93 21.99
CA ARG A 35 3.01 15.09 22.04
C ARG A 35 4.02 15.07 20.88
N THR A 36 4.57 13.90 20.57
CA THR A 36 5.47 13.70 19.42
C THR A 36 4.74 14.01 18.11
N VAL A 37 3.50 13.52 17.97
CA VAL A 37 2.67 13.82 16.79
C VAL A 37 2.35 15.30 16.70
N ALA A 38 1.99 15.96 17.81
CA ALA A 38 1.71 17.39 17.82
C ALA A 38 2.92 18.21 17.34
N ALA A 39 4.11 17.88 17.84
CA ALA A 39 5.37 18.51 17.42
C ALA A 39 5.64 18.27 15.92
N ALA A 40 5.49 17.04 15.44
CA ALA A 40 5.67 16.70 14.03
C ALA A 40 4.63 17.35 13.10
N ALA A 41 3.41 17.59 13.59
CA ALA A 41 2.35 18.29 12.86
C ALA A 41 2.46 19.81 12.94
N GLY A 42 3.34 20.37 13.78
CA GLY A 42 3.47 21.80 14.01
C GLY A 42 2.26 22.43 14.71
N VAL A 43 1.58 21.67 15.58
CA VAL A 43 0.37 22.12 16.30
C VAL A 43 0.50 21.91 17.81
N SER A 44 -0.40 22.52 18.59
CA SER A 44 -0.43 22.30 20.04
C SER A 44 -0.97 20.91 20.40
N LEU A 45 -0.51 20.35 21.52
CA LEU A 45 -1.04 19.09 22.05
C LEU A 45 -2.56 19.19 22.31
N GLY A 46 -3.04 20.36 22.77
CA GLY A 46 -4.46 20.60 22.99
C GLY A 46 -5.29 20.48 21.71
N LEU A 47 -4.76 20.95 20.56
CA LEU A 47 -5.45 20.79 19.27
C LEU A 47 -5.51 19.32 18.84
N VAL A 48 -4.45 18.55 19.09
CA VAL A 48 -4.47 17.09 18.85
C VAL A 48 -5.53 16.42 19.72
N GLN A 49 -5.56 16.72 21.02
CA GLN A 49 -6.53 16.12 21.96
C GLN A 49 -7.98 16.54 21.68
N HIS A 50 -8.17 17.73 21.12
CA HIS A 50 -9.49 18.20 20.68
C HIS A 50 -10.05 17.33 19.54
N HIS A 51 -9.22 17.00 18.53
CA HIS A 51 -9.64 16.15 17.41
C HIS A 51 -9.56 14.65 17.71
N PHE A 52 -8.55 14.23 18.47
CA PHE A 52 -8.24 12.84 18.78
C PHE A 52 -8.03 12.70 20.29
N THR A 53 -9.13 12.50 21.02
CA THR A 53 -9.15 12.45 22.49
C THR A 53 -8.16 11.44 23.07
N THR A 54 -7.92 10.33 22.37
CA THR A 54 -6.97 9.30 22.78
C THR A 54 -6.03 8.92 21.64
N LYS A 55 -4.86 8.38 22.00
CA LYS A 55 -3.92 7.78 21.03
C LYS A 55 -4.58 6.65 20.23
N ALA A 56 -5.44 5.85 20.86
CA ALA A 56 -6.18 4.80 20.17
C ALA A 56 -7.11 5.35 19.07
N ARG A 57 -7.79 6.48 19.33
CA ARG A 57 -8.60 7.16 18.30
C ARG A 57 -7.77 7.72 17.15
N LEU A 58 -6.57 8.23 17.45
CA LEU A 58 -5.64 8.67 16.41
C LEU A 58 -5.13 7.50 15.56
N ILE A 59 -4.77 6.38 16.19
CA ILE A 59 -4.36 5.15 15.49
C ILE A 59 -5.48 4.68 14.57
N GLN A 60 -6.70 4.56 15.09
CA GLN A 60 -7.87 4.17 14.30
C GLN A 60 -8.09 5.09 13.10
N ALA A 61 -7.99 6.41 13.28
CA ALA A 61 -8.17 7.36 12.18
C ALA A 61 -7.08 7.25 11.11
N VAL A 62 -5.85 6.89 11.49
CA VAL A 62 -4.77 6.60 10.54
C VAL A 62 -5.01 5.28 9.81
N ASP A 63 -5.39 4.23 10.55
CA ASP A 63 -5.71 2.91 10.00
C ASP A 63 -6.88 2.98 8.99
N ASP A 64 -7.95 3.70 9.33
CA ASP A 64 -9.12 3.90 8.46
C ASP A 64 -8.74 4.68 7.19
N TYR A 65 -7.88 5.69 7.32
CA TYR A 65 -7.35 6.44 6.18
C TYR A 65 -6.49 5.56 5.26
N VAL A 66 -5.61 4.74 5.84
CA VAL A 66 -4.76 3.81 5.08
C VAL A 66 -5.60 2.80 4.32
N MET A 67 -6.59 2.19 4.97
CA MET A 67 -7.55 1.30 4.30
C MET A 67 -8.29 2.00 3.16
N THR A 68 -8.70 3.26 3.37
CA THR A 68 -9.38 4.05 2.34
C THR A 68 -8.50 4.27 1.12
N VAL A 69 -7.24 4.69 1.32
CA VAL A 69 -6.28 4.92 0.23
C VAL A 69 -5.98 3.62 -0.52
N VAL A 70 -5.66 2.54 0.21
CA VAL A 70 -5.35 1.24 -0.41
C VAL A 70 -6.53 0.72 -1.23
N ASN A 71 -7.75 0.79 -0.68
CA ASN A 71 -8.95 0.36 -1.41
C ASN A 71 -9.24 1.25 -2.62
N ALA A 72 -9.10 2.57 -2.50
CA ALA A 72 -9.34 3.48 -3.61
C ALA A 72 -8.41 3.20 -4.79
N THR A 73 -7.13 2.90 -4.53
CA THR A 73 -6.14 2.64 -5.59
C THR A 73 -6.21 1.21 -6.13
N LEU A 74 -6.47 0.20 -5.29
CA LEU A 74 -6.35 -1.21 -5.69
C LEU A 74 -7.67 -1.88 -6.07
N SER A 75 -8.83 -1.35 -5.64
CA SER A 75 -10.14 -1.97 -5.85
C SER A 75 -10.86 -1.51 -7.12
N GLU A 76 -10.24 -0.66 -7.94
CA GLU A 76 -10.83 -0.28 -9.23
C GLU A 76 -11.13 -1.53 -10.09
N PRO A 77 -12.23 -1.56 -10.86
CA PRO A 77 -12.53 -2.66 -11.76
C PRO A 77 -11.38 -2.88 -12.76
N VAL A 78 -11.09 -4.13 -13.10
CA VAL A 78 -10.24 -4.44 -14.27
C VAL A 78 -11.06 -4.09 -15.50
N THR A 79 -10.50 -3.32 -16.43
CA THR A 79 -11.19 -2.93 -17.66
C THR A 79 -11.49 -4.18 -18.52
N GLU A 80 -12.69 -4.22 -19.13
CA GLU A 80 -13.07 -5.29 -20.06
C GLU A 80 -12.71 -4.93 -21.52
N PRO A 81 -12.31 -5.92 -22.37
CA PRO A 81 -12.03 -7.31 -22.03
C PRO A 81 -10.86 -7.37 -21.03
N PRO A 82 -10.73 -8.42 -20.18
CA PRO A 82 -9.62 -8.51 -19.24
C PRO A 82 -8.33 -8.45 -20.04
N GLY A 83 -7.75 -7.26 -20.11
CA GLY A 83 -6.53 -6.99 -20.85
C GLY A 83 -5.36 -7.61 -20.10
N ASP A 84 -4.25 -6.90 -20.06
CA ASP A 84 -3.14 -7.25 -19.18
C ASP A 84 -3.48 -6.94 -17.71
N SER A 85 -4.43 -7.68 -17.13
CA SER A 85 -4.86 -7.50 -15.75
C SER A 85 -3.77 -7.77 -14.71
N ILE A 86 -2.63 -8.34 -15.13
CA ILE A 86 -1.42 -8.44 -14.28
C ILE A 86 -0.71 -7.09 -14.27
N SER A 87 -0.43 -6.52 -15.45
CA SER A 87 0.16 -5.19 -15.61
C SER A 87 -0.71 -4.09 -15.00
N ASP A 88 -2.04 -4.16 -15.12
CA ASP A 88 -2.95 -3.16 -14.54
C ASP A 88 -2.80 -3.10 -13.01
N ILE A 89 -2.69 -4.26 -12.36
CA ILE A 89 -2.47 -4.34 -10.92
C ILE A 89 -1.05 -3.89 -10.57
N GLY A 90 -0.05 -4.29 -11.35
CA GLY A 90 1.31 -3.79 -11.21
C GLY A 90 1.37 -2.26 -11.24
N GLN A 91 0.67 -1.65 -12.20
CA GLN A 91 0.60 -0.20 -12.36
C GLN A 91 -0.08 0.49 -11.18
N ARG A 92 -1.18 -0.08 -10.65
CA ARG A 92 -1.85 0.48 -9.47
C ARG A 92 -0.99 0.37 -8.22
N VAL A 93 -0.25 -0.73 -8.08
CA VAL A 93 0.69 -0.91 -6.98
C VAL A 93 1.85 0.08 -7.08
N THR A 94 2.42 0.30 -8.27
CA THR A 94 3.47 1.32 -8.46
C THR A 94 2.94 2.74 -8.25
N GLN A 95 1.72 3.04 -8.70
CA GLN A 95 1.04 4.30 -8.44
C GLN A 95 0.88 4.55 -6.93
N LEU A 96 0.40 3.55 -6.17
CA LEU A 96 0.25 3.64 -4.72
C LEU A 96 1.58 3.98 -4.03
N VAL A 97 2.69 3.37 -4.46
CA VAL A 97 4.03 3.64 -3.90
C VAL A 97 4.49 5.06 -4.23
N ASN A 98 4.24 5.52 -5.45
CA ASN A 98 4.66 6.84 -5.90
C ASN A 98 3.84 7.97 -5.26
N GLU A 99 2.51 7.81 -5.16
CA GLU A 99 1.60 8.84 -4.67
C GLU A 99 1.48 8.84 -3.13
N HIS A 100 1.63 7.67 -2.51
CA HIS A 100 1.38 7.48 -1.08
C HIS A 100 2.50 6.67 -0.36
N PRO A 101 3.77 7.12 -0.42
CA PRO A 101 4.89 6.38 0.18
C PRO A 101 4.73 6.13 1.68
N ASP A 102 4.26 7.15 2.43
CA ASP A 102 4.01 7.04 3.88
C ASP A 102 2.96 5.95 4.21
N VAL A 103 1.98 5.74 3.33
CA VAL A 103 0.95 4.69 3.48
C VAL A 103 1.59 3.32 3.27
N VAL A 104 2.41 3.16 2.24
CA VAL A 104 3.09 1.89 1.95
C VAL A 104 4.08 1.51 3.05
N ASP A 105 4.81 2.48 3.59
CA ASP A 105 5.75 2.24 4.68
C ASP A 105 5.02 1.81 5.96
N TYR A 106 3.87 2.43 6.27
CA TYR A 106 3.04 2.00 7.40
C TYR A 106 2.41 0.63 7.17
N VAL A 107 1.95 0.32 5.95
CA VAL A 107 1.43 -1.01 5.58
C VAL A 107 2.51 -2.08 5.78
N GLY A 108 3.73 -1.86 5.29
CA GLY A 108 4.84 -2.80 5.46
C GLY A 108 5.14 -3.09 6.93
N ARG A 109 5.05 -2.07 7.79
CA ARG A 109 5.21 -2.24 9.24
C ARG A 109 4.03 -2.98 9.86
N ALA A 110 2.80 -2.60 9.53
CA ALA A 110 1.58 -3.22 10.05
C ALA A 110 1.51 -4.73 9.73
N LEU A 111 2.03 -5.14 8.56
CA LEU A 111 2.09 -6.54 8.13
C LEU A 111 3.11 -7.37 8.93
N THR A 112 4.10 -6.75 9.56
CA THR A 112 5.19 -7.44 10.27
C THR A 112 5.08 -7.39 11.78
N ASP A 113 4.37 -6.40 12.34
CA ASP A 113 4.22 -6.21 13.79
C ASP A 113 3.02 -6.95 14.41
N GLY A 114 2.25 -7.69 13.60
CA GLY A 114 1.07 -8.42 14.06
C GLY A 114 -0.10 -7.51 14.45
N SER A 115 -0.15 -6.27 13.94
CA SER A 115 -1.28 -5.37 14.16
C SER A 115 -2.60 -5.90 13.59
N ALA A 116 -3.72 -5.39 14.12
CA ALA A 116 -5.04 -5.68 13.57
C ALA A 116 -5.22 -5.10 12.16
N LEU A 117 -4.58 -3.96 11.86
CA LEU A 117 -4.55 -3.38 10.53
C LEU A 117 -3.86 -4.33 9.53
N GLY A 118 -2.68 -4.85 9.88
CA GLY A 118 -1.93 -5.75 9.00
C GLY A 118 -2.72 -6.99 8.61
N ARG A 119 -3.39 -7.64 9.58
CA ARG A 119 -4.29 -8.77 9.29
C ARG A 119 -5.42 -8.38 8.34
N LYS A 120 -6.14 -7.30 8.65
CA LYS A 120 -7.25 -6.83 7.81
C LYS A 120 -6.81 -6.48 6.38
N LEU A 121 -5.66 -5.82 6.23
CA LEU A 121 -5.08 -5.49 4.93
C LEU A 121 -4.75 -6.76 4.14
N PHE A 122 -4.04 -7.71 4.76
CA PHE A 122 -3.68 -8.96 4.10
C PHE A 122 -4.93 -9.74 3.66
N ASP A 123 -5.91 -9.91 4.54
CA ASP A 123 -7.16 -10.62 4.25
C ASP A 123 -7.92 -9.96 3.10
N ALA A 124 -8.01 -8.62 3.08
CA ALA A 124 -8.68 -7.88 2.01
C ALA A 124 -7.96 -8.03 0.66
N LEU A 125 -6.62 -7.91 0.65
CA LEU A 125 -5.82 -8.08 -0.57
C LEU A 125 -5.90 -9.52 -1.11
N ALA A 126 -5.86 -10.52 -0.22
CA ALA A 126 -5.98 -11.93 -0.58
C ALA A 126 -7.37 -12.23 -1.16
N ALA A 127 -8.45 -11.71 -0.56
CA ALA A 127 -9.80 -11.86 -1.07
C ALA A 127 -9.96 -11.24 -2.48
N MET A 128 -9.37 -10.06 -2.72
CA MET A 128 -9.35 -9.45 -4.05
C MET A 128 -8.57 -10.30 -5.07
N GLY A 129 -7.41 -10.84 -4.67
CA GLY A 129 -6.64 -11.75 -5.52
C GLY A 129 -7.41 -13.01 -5.89
N ALA A 130 -8.08 -13.63 -4.91
CA ALA A 130 -8.89 -14.81 -5.09
C ALA A 130 -10.06 -14.57 -6.06
N ALA A 131 -10.80 -13.47 -5.89
CA ALA A 131 -11.91 -13.11 -6.78
C ALA A 131 -11.46 -12.92 -8.24
N ARG A 132 -10.31 -12.27 -8.44
CA ARG A 132 -9.72 -12.08 -9.78
C ARG A 132 -9.23 -13.38 -10.39
N TRP A 133 -8.61 -14.24 -9.59
CA TRP A 133 -8.17 -15.57 -10.02
C TRP A 133 -9.36 -16.42 -10.48
N GLN A 134 -10.43 -16.45 -9.68
CA GLN A 134 -11.66 -17.17 -9.99
C GLN A 134 -12.26 -16.71 -11.33
N GLN A 135 -12.37 -15.40 -11.55
CA GLN A 135 -12.86 -14.85 -12.83
C GLN A 135 -11.99 -15.29 -14.02
N ARG A 136 -10.66 -15.27 -13.89
CA ARG A 136 -9.76 -15.74 -14.96
C ARG A 136 -9.91 -17.23 -15.23
N SER A 137 -10.10 -18.02 -14.17
CA SER A 137 -10.29 -19.47 -14.28
C SER A 137 -11.57 -19.82 -15.02
N GLU A 138 -12.67 -19.11 -14.71
CA GLU A 138 -13.97 -19.26 -15.42
C GLU A 138 -13.88 -18.89 -16.90
N LEU A 139 -13.01 -17.94 -17.25
CA LEU A 139 -12.73 -17.55 -18.65
C LEU A 139 -11.70 -18.45 -19.35
N GLY A 140 -11.16 -19.47 -18.67
CA GLY A 140 -10.14 -20.36 -19.24
C GLY A 140 -8.78 -19.71 -19.48
N LEU A 141 -8.49 -18.59 -18.79
CA LEU A 141 -7.25 -17.82 -18.94
C LEU A 141 -6.13 -18.26 -17.97
N THR A 142 -6.35 -19.33 -17.21
CA THR A 142 -5.39 -19.87 -16.24
C THR A 142 -4.75 -21.15 -16.74
N ARG A 143 -3.48 -21.39 -16.39
CA ARG A 143 -2.84 -22.68 -16.69
C ARG A 143 -3.47 -23.80 -15.84
N PRO A 144 -3.66 -25.00 -16.40
CA PRO A 144 -4.39 -26.10 -15.73
C PRO A 144 -3.60 -26.81 -14.64
N ASP A 145 -2.28 -26.62 -14.58
CA ASP A 145 -1.34 -27.30 -13.68
C ASP A 145 -1.01 -26.49 -12.41
N LEU A 146 -1.59 -25.31 -12.24
CA LEU A 146 -1.32 -24.44 -11.10
C LEU A 146 -2.12 -24.85 -9.87
N ASP A 147 -1.47 -24.85 -8.70
CA ASP A 147 -2.16 -24.90 -7.41
C ASP A 147 -3.00 -23.62 -7.23
N PRO A 148 -4.34 -23.72 -7.07
CA PRO A 148 -5.19 -22.54 -7.01
C PRO A 148 -4.89 -21.62 -5.82
N THR A 149 -4.45 -22.20 -4.69
CA THR A 149 -4.14 -21.43 -3.47
C THR A 149 -2.89 -20.60 -3.68
N TRP A 150 -1.83 -21.20 -4.22
CA TRP A 150 -0.58 -20.49 -4.46
C TRP A 150 -0.65 -19.55 -5.67
N ALA A 151 -1.47 -19.87 -6.67
CA ALA A 151 -1.69 -18.99 -7.81
C ALA A 151 -2.28 -17.64 -7.42
N MET A 152 -3.16 -17.61 -6.40
CA MET A 152 -3.69 -16.35 -5.85
C MET A 152 -2.74 -15.68 -4.86
N LEU A 153 -1.98 -16.43 -4.06
CA LEU A 153 -1.12 -15.87 -3.01
C LEU A 153 0.23 -15.37 -3.51
N ASN A 154 0.85 -16.02 -4.51
CA ASN A 154 2.19 -15.68 -4.97
C ASN A 154 2.32 -14.23 -5.47
N PRO A 155 1.39 -13.68 -6.29
CA PRO A 155 1.45 -12.27 -6.66
C PRO A 155 1.46 -11.33 -5.43
N LEU A 156 0.65 -11.64 -4.42
CA LEU A 156 0.57 -10.87 -3.18
C LEU A 156 1.88 -10.96 -2.39
N VAL A 157 2.45 -12.16 -2.27
CA VAL A 157 3.74 -12.39 -1.59
C VAL A 157 4.87 -11.64 -2.28
N LEU A 158 4.92 -11.64 -3.62
CA LEU A 158 5.92 -10.89 -4.38
C LEU A 158 5.80 -9.37 -4.14
N ALA A 159 4.59 -8.83 -4.18
CA ALA A 159 4.34 -7.42 -3.93
C ALA A 159 4.68 -7.00 -2.49
N LEU A 160 4.06 -7.66 -1.50
CA LEU A 160 4.25 -7.34 -0.08
C LEU A 160 5.67 -7.64 0.39
N GLY A 161 6.25 -8.75 -0.06
CA GLY A 161 7.63 -9.12 0.25
C GLY A 161 8.62 -8.07 -0.24
N THR A 162 8.40 -7.48 -1.43
CA THR A 162 9.22 -6.38 -1.94
C THR A 162 9.17 -5.16 -1.01
N PHE A 163 8.00 -4.80 -0.48
CA PHE A 163 7.86 -3.66 0.41
C PHE A 163 8.43 -3.91 1.81
N ILE A 164 8.16 -5.09 2.38
CA ILE A 164 8.69 -5.49 3.68
C ILE A 164 10.22 -5.57 3.65
N LEU A 165 10.79 -6.12 2.57
CA LEU A 165 12.22 -6.29 2.41
C LEU A 165 12.89 -5.11 1.69
N ARG A 166 12.19 -3.99 1.47
CA ARG A 166 12.66 -2.86 0.64
C ARG A 166 14.05 -2.39 1.04
N ALA A 167 14.29 -2.19 2.34
CA ALA A 167 15.59 -1.74 2.83
C ALA A 167 16.75 -2.69 2.48
N HIS A 168 16.47 -4.00 2.39
CA HIS A 168 17.47 -4.96 1.95
C HIS A 168 17.65 -4.95 0.43
N ILE A 169 16.56 -4.83 -0.32
CA ILE A 169 16.53 -4.79 -1.79
C ILE A 169 17.26 -3.55 -2.32
N GLU A 170 17.02 -2.38 -1.73
CA GLU A 170 17.58 -1.10 -2.19
C GLU A 170 19.11 -1.07 -2.22
N ARG A 171 19.79 -1.84 -1.35
CA ARG A 171 21.26 -1.97 -1.37
C ARG A 171 21.79 -2.65 -2.64
N HIS A 172 20.92 -3.30 -3.40
CA HIS A 172 21.24 -3.98 -4.66
C HIS A 172 20.71 -3.24 -5.88
N LEU A 173 20.06 -2.08 -5.70
CA LEU A 173 19.54 -1.25 -6.78
C LEU A 173 20.49 -0.08 -7.08
N PRO A 174 20.54 0.38 -8.34
CA PRO A 174 21.36 1.54 -8.70
C PRO A 174 20.77 2.87 -8.20
N GLU A 175 19.49 2.89 -7.82
CA GLU A 175 18.73 4.04 -7.37
C GLU A 175 17.71 3.58 -6.29
N PRO A 176 17.14 4.49 -5.48
CA PRO A 176 16.07 4.14 -4.54
C PRO A 176 14.92 3.38 -5.21
N PHE A 177 14.32 2.41 -4.52
CA PHE A 177 13.27 1.57 -5.09
C PHE A 177 12.03 2.38 -5.50
N THR A 178 11.79 3.50 -4.81
CA THR A 178 10.64 4.38 -5.02
C THR A 178 10.79 5.30 -6.25
N THR A 179 11.91 5.29 -6.98
CA THR A 179 12.00 6.09 -8.21
C THR A 179 11.09 5.51 -9.29
N PRO A 180 10.46 6.34 -10.16
CA PRO A 180 9.61 5.85 -11.23
C PRO A 180 10.29 4.79 -12.12
N THR A 181 11.58 4.98 -12.40
CA THR A 181 12.40 4.02 -13.16
C THR A 181 12.50 2.66 -12.46
N GLN A 182 12.83 2.62 -11.15
CA GLN A 182 12.93 1.35 -10.44
C GLN A 182 11.57 0.68 -10.26
N LEU A 183 10.50 1.45 -10.01
CA LEU A 183 9.14 0.93 -9.92
C LEU A 183 8.70 0.26 -11.23
N GLN A 184 8.95 0.89 -12.39
CA GLN A 184 8.63 0.29 -13.69
C GLN A 184 9.47 -0.96 -13.97
N ARG A 185 10.78 -0.94 -13.64
CA ARG A 185 11.64 -2.11 -13.81
C ARG A 185 11.17 -3.29 -12.95
N TRP A 186 10.79 -3.01 -11.71
CA TRP A 186 10.27 -4.00 -10.78
C TRP A 186 8.94 -4.57 -11.27
N GLN A 187 7.99 -3.72 -11.69
CA GLN A 187 6.72 -4.16 -12.27
C GLN A 187 6.96 -5.11 -13.45
N ASN A 188 7.76 -4.70 -14.44
CA ASN A 188 8.05 -5.53 -15.61
C ASN A 188 8.66 -6.89 -15.23
N ALA A 189 9.52 -6.92 -14.21
CA ALA A 189 10.14 -8.16 -13.73
C ALA A 189 9.13 -9.08 -13.03
N VAL A 190 8.24 -8.53 -12.21
CA VAL A 190 7.16 -9.29 -11.54
C VAL A 190 6.15 -9.80 -12.57
N ASP A 191 5.76 -8.98 -13.53
CA ASP A 191 4.80 -9.36 -14.57
C ASP A 191 5.36 -10.49 -15.44
N GLY A 192 6.62 -10.40 -15.87
CA GLY A 192 7.31 -11.47 -16.59
C GLY A 192 7.38 -12.76 -15.77
N LEU A 193 7.72 -12.66 -14.48
CA LEU A 193 7.73 -13.80 -13.57
C LEU A 193 6.36 -14.49 -13.47
N LEU A 194 5.29 -13.72 -13.31
CA LEU A 194 3.94 -14.26 -13.19
C LEU A 194 3.41 -14.88 -14.50
N ARG A 195 3.88 -14.39 -15.65
CA ARG A 195 3.47 -14.89 -16.98
C ARG A 195 4.24 -16.12 -17.39
N ASP A 196 5.56 -16.09 -17.22
CA ASP A 196 6.48 -17.01 -17.90
C ASP A 196 7.30 -17.86 -16.93
N GLY A 197 7.35 -17.51 -15.63
CA GLY A 197 8.24 -18.13 -14.65
C GLY A 197 9.69 -17.60 -14.74
N GLN A 198 10.61 -18.14 -13.92
CA GLN A 198 12.03 -17.72 -13.94
C GLN A 198 12.96 -18.68 -14.68
N ILE A 199 12.60 -19.96 -14.72
CA ILE A 199 13.46 -21.04 -15.22
C ILE A 199 12.84 -21.59 -16.49
N ARG A 200 13.68 -21.83 -17.50
CA ARG A 200 13.29 -22.57 -18.69
C ARG A 200 13.44 -24.06 -18.41
N ASP A 201 12.44 -24.84 -18.79
CA ASP A 201 12.53 -26.31 -18.84
C ASP A 201 13.59 -26.78 -19.85
#